data_AF-A0AA46H189-F1
#
_entry.id   AF-A0AA46H189-F1
#
_cell.length_a   1.000
_cell.length_b   1.000
_cell.length_c   1.000
_cell.angle_alpha   90.00
_cell.angle_beta   90.00
_cell.angle_gamma   90.00
#
_symmetry.space_group_name_H-M   'P 1'
#
loop_
_entity.id
_entity.type
_entity.pdbx_description
1 polymer ?
#
loop_
_entity_poly.entity_id
_entity_poly.type
_entity_poly.pdbx_seq_one_letter_code
_entity_poly.pdbx_strand_id
1 'polypeptide(L)'
;MVNLNRFSMNNFLRSQAIRFVGFSSCLFLSFHGLAACANGESAPAKQSKQATANLEFSQVVGNPLSSVRERVSGSAKVQVIDISVHVGKKATYTEEEADPSKWIVLAGCGDKGNVENSLKVQLAVLPQELVDEQVVSNAEDGKFDSYVTCEK
;
A
#
# COMPACT_ATOMS: atom_id res chain seq x y z
N MET A 1 25.51 -23.81 2.22
CA MET A 1 25.60 -22.36 2.55
C MET A 1 25.21 -21.59 1.30
N VAL A 2 23.99 -21.05 1.26
CA VAL A 2 23.49 -20.25 0.14
C VAL A 2 23.47 -18.80 0.61
N ASN A 3 24.18 -17.95 -0.13
CA ASN A 3 24.37 -16.54 0.14
C ASN A 3 23.18 -15.77 -0.48
N LEU A 4 22.28 -15.24 0.35
CA LEU A 4 21.05 -14.53 -0.06
C LEU A 4 21.25 -13.00 -0.01
N ASN A 5 22.38 -12.49 -0.51
CA ASN A 5 22.52 -11.07 -0.81
C ASN A 5 22.09 -10.80 -2.25
N ARG A 6 20.78 -10.61 -2.46
CA ARG A 6 20.16 -9.86 -3.56
C ARG A 6 18.67 -10.18 -3.55
N PHE A 7 17.84 -9.36 -2.93
CA PHE A 7 16.52 -9.01 -3.45
C PHE A 7 15.94 -7.89 -2.56
N SER A 8 15.18 -7.00 -3.19
CA SER A 8 14.42 -5.90 -2.56
C SER A 8 15.15 -4.57 -2.32
N MET A 9 15.60 -3.96 -3.43
CA MET A 9 15.78 -2.51 -3.56
C MET A 9 14.87 -1.97 -4.69
N ASN A 10 13.60 -2.37 -4.74
CA ASN A 10 12.76 -2.10 -5.91
C ASN A 10 11.55 -1.18 -5.72
N ASN A 11 11.28 -0.64 -4.53
CA ASN A 11 10.08 0.20 -4.34
C ASN A 11 10.32 1.67 -3.99
N PHE A 12 11.57 2.14 -3.91
CA PHE A 12 11.83 3.51 -3.43
C PHE A 12 12.20 4.55 -4.51
N LEU A 13 12.23 4.21 -5.81
CA LEU A 13 12.67 5.14 -6.87
C LEU A 13 11.76 5.22 -8.11
N ARG A 14 10.44 5.06 -7.95
CA ARG A 14 9.50 5.15 -9.09
C ARG A 14 8.57 6.36 -9.13
N SER A 15 8.93 7.43 -8.43
CA SER A 15 8.30 8.75 -8.60
C SER A 15 9.37 9.81 -8.83
N GLN A 16 9.70 10.05 -10.11
CA GLN A 16 10.11 11.33 -10.72
C GLN A 16 10.93 11.08 -12.00
N ALA A 17 10.24 10.88 -13.13
CA ALA A 17 10.83 11.03 -14.46
C ALA A 17 9.76 11.21 -15.55
N ILE A 18 8.91 12.25 -15.44
CA ILE A 18 8.20 12.75 -16.62
C ILE A 18 9.11 13.81 -17.24
N ARG A 19 10.02 13.36 -18.10
CA ARG A 19 10.84 14.24 -18.94
C ARG A 19 9.97 14.81 -20.06
N PHE A 20 10.08 16.12 -20.21
CA PHE A 20 9.73 16.94 -21.38
C PHE A 20 9.63 16.16 -22.70
N VAL A 21 8.45 16.17 -23.33
CA VAL A 21 8.36 16.00 -24.78
C VAL A 21 8.25 17.40 -25.37
N GLY A 22 9.41 17.93 -25.73
CA GLY A 22 9.55 19.16 -26.49
C GLY A 22 8.99 19.00 -27.90
N PHE A 23 8.56 20.14 -28.43
CA PHE A 23 8.21 20.40 -29.81
C PHE A 23 9.22 19.86 -30.84
N SER A 24 8.73 19.76 -32.08
CA SER A 24 9.50 19.78 -33.33
C SER A 24 9.87 18.42 -33.91
N SER A 25 9.04 17.93 -34.82
CA SER A 25 9.30 18.09 -36.26
C SER A 25 8.19 17.42 -37.07
N CYS A 26 7.39 18.25 -37.75
CA CYS A 26 6.65 17.83 -38.93
C CYS A 26 7.65 17.36 -39.98
N LEU A 27 7.55 16.11 -40.43
CA LEU A 27 8.16 15.68 -41.67
C LEU A 27 7.06 15.13 -42.56
N PHE A 28 6.53 16.02 -43.39
CA PHE A 28 5.69 15.72 -44.53
C PHE A 28 6.50 14.96 -45.56
N LEU A 29 6.04 13.76 -45.95
CA LEU A 29 6.29 13.21 -47.28
C LEU A 29 4.99 12.63 -47.81
N SER A 30 4.39 13.41 -48.71
CA SER A 30 3.21 13.12 -49.50
C SER A 30 3.46 11.96 -50.47
N PHE A 31 2.48 11.09 -50.71
CA PHE A 31 2.10 10.65 -52.07
C PHE A 31 0.72 9.97 -52.07
N HIS A 32 -0.23 10.65 -52.71
CA HIS A 32 -1.53 10.25 -53.28
C HIS A 32 -2.18 8.91 -52.90
N GLY A 33 -3.39 9.01 -52.34
CA GLY A 33 -4.40 7.95 -52.41
C GLY A 33 -5.69 8.35 -51.69
N LEU A 34 -6.73 8.73 -52.44
CA LEU A 34 -8.10 8.88 -51.94
C LEU A 34 -8.56 7.56 -51.29
N ALA A 35 -9.09 7.63 -50.07
CA ALA A 35 -10.16 6.75 -49.61
C ALA A 35 -11.01 7.49 -48.58
N ALA A 36 -12.30 7.54 -48.87
CA ALA A 36 -13.32 8.26 -48.14
C ALA A 36 -13.77 7.53 -46.84
N CYS A 37 -14.33 8.35 -45.95
CA CYS A 37 -15.15 8.13 -44.75
C CYS A 37 -15.60 6.70 -44.40
N ALA A 38 -15.50 6.36 -43.12
CA ALA A 38 -16.55 5.61 -42.43
C ALA A 38 -16.56 5.95 -40.93
N ASN A 39 -17.74 6.30 -40.42
CA ASN A 39 -18.03 6.62 -39.03
C ASN A 39 -17.44 5.58 -38.07
N GLY A 40 -16.46 5.99 -37.27
CA GLY A 40 -16.06 5.28 -36.07
C GLY A 40 -16.83 5.84 -34.89
N GLU A 41 -17.95 5.19 -34.57
CA GLU A 41 -18.69 5.38 -33.32
C GLU A 41 -17.70 5.34 -32.14
N SER A 42 -17.47 6.49 -31.50
CA SER A 42 -16.66 6.58 -30.29
C SER A 42 -17.39 5.85 -29.17
N ALA A 43 -17.21 4.53 -29.10
CA ALA A 43 -17.60 3.74 -27.95
C ALA A 43 -16.97 4.40 -26.72
N PRO A 44 -17.74 4.70 -25.65
CA PRO A 44 -17.17 5.29 -24.46
C PRO A 44 -16.11 4.32 -23.94
N ALA A 45 -14.90 4.82 -23.73
CA ALA A 45 -13.83 4.09 -23.10
C ALA A 45 -14.39 3.47 -21.83
N LYS A 46 -14.63 2.14 -21.85
CA LYS A 46 -14.89 1.37 -20.65
C LYS A 46 -13.68 1.63 -19.77
N GLN A 47 -13.83 2.51 -18.79
CA GLN A 47 -12.94 2.60 -17.65
C GLN A 47 -12.82 1.18 -17.14
N SER A 48 -11.70 0.54 -17.49
CA SER A 48 -11.29 -0.71 -16.89
C SER A 48 -11.23 -0.40 -15.41
N LYS A 49 -12.23 -0.87 -14.65
CA LYS A 49 -12.09 -1.07 -13.22
C LYS A 49 -10.95 -2.07 -13.10
N GLN A 50 -9.73 -1.56 -13.06
CA GLN A 50 -8.57 -2.32 -12.69
C GLN A 50 -8.91 -2.85 -11.30
N ALA A 51 -9.19 -4.15 -11.21
CA ALA A 51 -9.50 -4.81 -9.97
C ALA A 51 -8.33 -4.52 -9.04
N THR A 52 -8.54 -3.66 -8.04
CA THR A 52 -7.57 -3.41 -6.99
C THR A 52 -7.35 -4.77 -6.33
N ALA A 53 -6.14 -5.32 -6.45
CA ALA A 53 -5.82 -6.57 -5.79
C ALA A 53 -6.07 -6.42 -4.29
N ASN A 54 -6.74 -7.41 -3.69
CA ASN A 54 -6.97 -7.44 -2.24
C ASN A 54 -5.63 -7.37 -1.51
N LEU A 55 -5.57 -6.58 -0.44
CA LEU A 55 -4.37 -6.41 0.38
C LEU A 55 -4.26 -7.56 1.37
N GLU A 56 -3.26 -8.42 1.20
CA GLU A 56 -2.94 -9.45 2.18
C GLU A 56 -2.35 -8.81 3.44
N PHE A 57 -2.54 -9.42 4.61
CA PHE A 57 -2.05 -8.84 5.87
C PHE A 57 -0.52 -8.77 5.95
N SER A 58 0.22 -9.66 5.29
CA SER A 58 1.68 -9.53 5.19
C SER A 58 2.12 -8.26 4.44
N GLN A 59 1.25 -7.72 3.59
CA GLN A 59 1.51 -6.53 2.79
C GLN A 59 1.14 -5.22 3.51
N VAL A 60 0.52 -5.28 4.70
CA VAL A 60 0.21 -4.08 5.48
C VAL A 60 1.44 -3.53 6.23
N VAL A 61 2.43 -4.39 6.50
CA VAL A 61 3.65 -4.05 7.23
C VAL A 61 4.40 -2.91 6.52
N GLY A 62 4.83 -1.91 7.28
CA GLY A 62 5.56 -0.75 6.79
C GLY A 62 4.67 0.36 6.19
N ASN A 63 3.36 0.15 6.06
CA ASN A 63 2.45 1.17 5.54
C ASN A 63 1.90 2.07 6.66
N PRO A 64 1.53 3.33 6.34
CA PRO A 64 0.77 4.17 7.24
C PRO A 64 -0.58 3.53 7.61
N LEU A 65 -1.00 3.69 8.86
CA LEU A 65 -2.28 3.21 9.37
C LEU A 65 -3.45 3.81 8.58
N SER A 66 -3.37 5.08 8.17
CA SER A 66 -4.36 5.72 7.30
C SER A 66 -4.58 4.93 6.00
N SER A 67 -3.50 4.55 5.31
CA SER A 67 -3.56 3.82 4.04
C SER A 67 -4.16 2.41 4.19
N VAL A 68 -3.89 1.74 5.31
CA VAL A 68 -4.50 0.44 5.61
C VAL A 68 -5.99 0.59 5.94
N ARG A 69 -6.35 1.61 6.73
CA ARG A 69 -7.74 1.91 7.11
C ARG A 69 -8.64 2.21 5.93
N GLU A 70 -8.13 2.93 4.93
CA GLU A 70 -8.88 3.23 3.69
C GLU A 70 -9.32 1.97 2.92
N ARG A 71 -8.65 0.83 3.15
CA ARG A 71 -8.99 -0.45 2.53
C ARG A 71 -9.84 -1.35 3.40
N VAL A 72 -9.92 -1.07 4.69
CA VAL A 72 -10.78 -1.85 5.58
C VAL A 72 -12.25 -1.62 5.20
N SER A 73 -13.03 -2.70 5.16
CA SER A 73 -14.48 -2.58 4.97
C SER A 73 -15.09 -1.67 6.04
N GLY A 74 -15.96 -0.73 5.64
CA GLY A 74 -16.62 0.19 6.58
C GLY A 74 -17.48 -0.49 7.66
N SER A 75 -17.81 -1.78 7.51
CA SER A 75 -18.52 -2.58 8.51
C SER A 75 -17.60 -3.36 9.45
N ALA A 76 -16.29 -3.36 9.22
CA ALA A 76 -15.32 -4.12 10.00
C ALA A 76 -15.01 -3.42 11.33
N LYS A 77 -14.71 -4.23 12.34
CA LYS A 77 -14.16 -3.77 13.62
C LYS A 77 -12.65 -3.75 13.53
N VAL A 78 -12.06 -2.56 13.64
CA VAL A 78 -10.60 -2.38 13.68
C VAL A 78 -10.17 -2.16 15.12
N GLN A 79 -9.21 -2.96 15.56
CA GLN A 79 -8.50 -2.76 16.81
C GLN A 79 -7.06 -2.37 16.49
N VAL A 80 -6.63 -1.24 17.03
CA VAL A 80 -5.24 -0.78 16.90
C VAL A 80 -4.52 -0.99 18.23
N ILE A 81 -3.35 -1.61 18.15
CA ILE A 81 -2.52 -2.00 19.29
C ILE A 81 -1.23 -1.20 19.20
N ASP A 82 -1.06 -0.24 20.09
CA ASP A 82 0.16 0.54 20.20
C ASP A 82 1.26 -0.28 20.87
N ILE A 83 2.31 -0.58 20.11
CA ILE A 83 3.45 -1.36 20.59
C ILE A 83 4.65 -0.51 20.99
N SER A 84 4.46 0.80 21.21
CA SER A 84 5.51 1.72 21.68
C SER A 84 6.21 1.24 22.95
N VAL A 85 5.49 0.58 23.85
CA VAL A 85 6.04 -0.02 25.08
C VAL A 85 7.09 -1.09 24.81
N HIS A 86 7.00 -1.78 23.68
CA HIS A 86 7.95 -2.83 23.29
C HIS A 86 9.25 -2.27 22.69
N VAL A 87 9.26 -0.99 22.32
CA VAL A 87 10.47 -0.25 21.91
C VAL A 87 10.93 0.75 22.98
N GLY A 88 10.47 0.58 24.22
CA GLY A 88 10.92 1.38 25.37
C GLY A 88 10.32 2.79 25.42
N LYS A 89 9.17 3.02 24.78
CA LYS A 89 8.43 4.29 24.79
C LYS A 89 7.05 4.10 25.41
N LYS A 90 6.41 5.18 25.85
CA LYS A 90 5.04 5.10 26.38
C LYS A 90 4.06 4.90 25.21
N ALA A 91 3.04 4.08 25.39
CA ALA A 91 1.91 4.03 24.46
C ALA A 91 1.13 5.37 24.51
N THR A 92 0.84 5.91 23.33
CA THR A 92 0.20 7.22 23.12
C THR A 92 -0.95 7.16 22.11
N TYR A 93 -1.15 6.04 21.42
CA TYR A 93 -2.24 5.92 20.46
C TYR A 93 -3.62 5.97 21.15
N THR A 94 -4.50 6.84 20.65
CA THR A 94 -5.93 6.87 20.99
C THR A 94 -6.72 7.11 19.69
N GLU A 95 -7.87 6.45 19.53
CA GLU A 95 -8.70 6.62 18.31
C GLU A 95 -9.21 8.07 18.13
N GLU A 96 -9.31 8.82 19.22
CA GLU A 96 -9.91 10.15 19.25
C GLU A 96 -8.90 11.25 18.90
N GLU A 97 -7.62 11.07 19.25
CA GLU A 97 -6.60 12.13 19.16
C GLU A 97 -5.47 11.80 18.18
N ALA A 98 -5.24 10.52 17.88
CA ALA A 98 -4.13 10.12 17.01
C ALA A 98 -4.42 10.44 15.55
N ASP A 99 -3.46 11.07 14.88
CA ASP A 99 -3.43 11.21 13.43
C ASP A 99 -2.95 9.89 12.79
N PRO A 100 -3.82 9.11 12.12
CA PRO A 100 -3.44 7.79 11.60
C PRO A 100 -2.35 7.82 10.52
N SER A 101 -2.06 8.97 9.93
CA SER A 101 -0.96 9.11 8.97
C SER A 101 0.43 9.06 9.62
N LYS A 102 0.52 9.31 10.93
CA LYS A 102 1.77 9.31 11.71
C LYS A 102 2.10 7.97 12.35
N TRP A 103 1.33 6.92 12.04
CA TRP A 103 1.51 5.59 12.61
C TRP A 103 1.79 4.58 11.51
N ILE A 104 2.80 3.75 11.71
CA ILE A 104 3.17 2.69 10.79
C ILE A 104 2.69 1.36 11.34
N VAL A 105 2.09 0.55 10.47
CA VAL A 105 1.66 -0.80 10.80
C VAL A 105 2.86 -1.75 10.78
N LEU A 106 3.06 -2.49 11.87
CA LEU A 106 4.17 -3.42 12.05
C LEU A 106 3.71 -4.89 12.10
N ALA A 107 2.43 -5.13 12.36
CA ALA A 107 1.81 -6.42 12.16
C ALA A 107 0.32 -6.21 11.91
N GLY A 108 -0.31 -7.13 11.19
CA GLY A 108 -1.74 -7.10 10.96
C GLY A 108 -2.29 -8.50 10.85
N CYS A 109 -3.54 -8.67 11.27
CA CYS A 109 -4.28 -9.88 10.99
C CYS A 109 -5.78 -9.56 10.89
N GLY A 110 -6.54 -10.52 10.36
CA GLY A 110 -7.99 -10.47 10.37
C GLY A 110 -8.62 -11.85 10.36
N ASP A 111 -9.95 -11.88 10.45
CA ASP A 111 -10.76 -13.11 10.40
C ASP A 111 -10.87 -13.70 8.98
N LYS A 112 -10.41 -12.97 7.96
CA LYS A 112 -10.27 -13.43 6.56
C LYS A 112 -8.83 -13.27 6.08
N GLY A 113 -8.54 -13.78 4.88
CA GLY A 113 -7.19 -13.76 4.30
C GLY A 113 -6.67 -12.36 3.94
N ASN A 114 -7.54 -11.38 3.75
CA ASN A 114 -7.17 -10.02 3.34
C ASN A 114 -7.97 -8.95 4.09
N VAL A 115 -7.47 -7.71 4.00
CA VAL A 115 -7.97 -6.54 4.72
C VAL A 115 -9.39 -6.19 4.30
N GLU A 116 -9.68 -6.20 2.99
CA GLU A 116 -10.95 -5.73 2.43
C GLU A 116 -12.14 -6.62 2.83
N ASN A 117 -11.92 -7.93 2.97
CA ASN A 117 -12.99 -8.88 3.28
C ASN A 117 -13.12 -9.21 4.78
N SER A 118 -12.19 -8.75 5.61
CA SER A 118 -12.22 -9.03 7.05
C SER A 118 -13.27 -8.19 7.77
N LEU A 119 -14.01 -8.81 8.70
CA LEU A 119 -14.96 -8.14 9.61
C LEU A 119 -14.31 -7.79 10.95
N LYS A 120 -13.19 -8.43 11.27
CA LYS A 120 -12.36 -8.12 12.44
C LYS A 120 -10.93 -7.97 11.95
N VAL A 121 -10.33 -6.83 12.27
CA VAL A 121 -8.95 -6.51 11.90
C VAL A 121 -8.21 -6.06 13.15
N GLN A 122 -7.05 -6.64 13.43
CA GLN A 122 -6.13 -6.13 14.45
C GLN A 122 -4.85 -5.65 13.77
N LEU A 123 -4.37 -4.48 14.17
CA LEU A 123 -3.15 -3.86 13.65
C LEU A 123 -2.25 -3.47 14.81
N ALA A 124 -1.02 -3.97 14.83
CA ALA A 124 0.02 -3.45 15.72
C ALA A 124 0.70 -2.27 15.05
N VAL A 125 0.83 -1.15 15.77
CA VAL A 125 1.34 0.11 15.22
C VAL A 125 2.43 0.73 16.08
N LEU A 126 3.26 1.53 15.43
CA LEU A 126 4.28 2.35 16.08
C LEU A 126 4.28 3.76 15.46
N PRO A 127 4.51 4.83 16.25
CA PRO A 127 4.69 6.16 15.72
C PRO A 127 5.83 6.19 14.70
N GLN A 128 5.63 6.87 13.58
CA GLN A 128 6.59 6.91 12.48
C GLN A 128 7.97 7.41 12.92
N GLU A 129 8.04 8.32 13.89
CA GLU A 129 9.30 8.83 14.44
C GLU A 129 10.12 7.80 15.23
N LEU A 130 9.52 6.66 15.60
CA LEU A 130 10.16 5.55 16.29
C LEU A 130 10.47 4.36 15.35
N VAL A 131 10.09 4.46 14.08
CA VAL A 131 10.30 3.40 13.09
C VAL A 131 11.63 3.64 12.39
N ASP A 132 12.60 2.77 12.66
CA ASP A 132 13.85 2.69 11.93
C ASP A 132 13.91 1.44 11.03
N GLU A 133 14.99 1.30 10.24
CA GLU A 133 15.19 0.15 9.34
C GLU A 133 15.18 -1.19 10.08
N GLN A 134 15.66 -1.23 11.33
CA GLN A 134 15.70 -2.44 12.13
C GLN A 134 14.28 -2.83 12.60
N VAL A 135 13.46 -1.86 12.99
CA VAL A 135 12.05 -2.07 13.32
C VAL A 135 11.28 -2.62 12.12
N VAL A 136 11.48 -2.04 10.93
CA VAL A 136 10.83 -2.54 9.70
C VAL A 136 11.28 -3.95 9.37
N SER A 137 12.59 -4.25 9.38
CA SER A 137 13.10 -5.60 9.13
C SER A 137 12.57 -6.61 10.15
N ASN A 138 12.50 -6.25 11.44
CA ASN A 138 11.92 -7.09 12.47
C ASN A 138 10.42 -7.37 12.22
N ALA A 139 9.70 -6.39 11.68
CA ALA A 139 8.29 -6.52 11.33
C ALA A 139 8.06 -7.43 10.12
N GLU A 140 8.88 -7.29 9.08
CA GLU A 140 8.85 -8.17 7.90
C GLU A 140 9.20 -9.63 8.27
N ASP A 141 10.07 -9.83 9.25
CA ASP A 141 10.40 -11.13 9.84
C ASP A 141 9.30 -11.70 10.77
N GLY A 142 8.19 -10.97 10.96
CA GLY A 142 7.06 -11.40 11.79
C GLY A 142 7.29 -11.29 13.30
N LYS A 143 8.32 -10.57 13.77
CA LYS A 143 8.59 -10.46 15.22
C LYS A 143 7.49 -9.76 16.01
N PHE A 144 6.60 -9.04 15.33
CA PHE A 144 5.47 -8.36 15.96
C PHE A 144 4.14 -9.14 15.81
N ASP A 145 4.14 -10.28 15.13
CA ASP A 145 2.91 -11.06 14.87
C ASP A 145 2.26 -11.56 16.16
N SER A 146 3.04 -11.80 17.20
CA SER A 146 2.52 -12.23 18.51
C SER A 146 1.71 -11.16 19.24
N TYR A 147 1.76 -9.89 18.81
CA TYR A 147 1.00 -8.80 19.43
C TYR A 147 -0.41 -8.66 18.85
N VAL A 148 -0.68 -9.30 17.71
CA VAL A 148 -2.01 -9.35 17.13
C VAL A 148 -2.60 -10.74 17.32
N THR A 149 -3.83 -10.81 17.82
CA THR A 149 -4.50 -12.07 18.16
C THR A 149 -5.83 -12.16 17.42
N CYS A 150 -5.75 -12.34 16.10
CA CYS A 150 -6.96 -12.64 15.35
C CYS A 150 -7.34 -14.09 15.58
N GLU A 151 -8.31 -14.29 16.46
CA GLU A 151 -9.08 -15.52 16.49
C GLU A 151 -9.71 -15.70 15.11
N LYS A 152 -9.28 -16.75 14.40
CA LYS A 152 -9.86 -17.15 13.11
C LYS A 152 -11.27 -17.70 13.30
#